data_AF-A0A2V7T2V1-F1
#
_entry.id   AF-A0A2V7T2V1-F1
#
_cell.length_a   1.000
_cell.length_b   1.000
_cell.length_c   1.000
_cell.angle_alpha   90.00
_cell.angle_beta   90.00
_cell.angle_gamma   90.00
#
_symmetry.space_group_name_H-M   'P 1'
#
loop_
_entity.id
_entity.type
_entity.pdbx_description
1 polymer ?
#
loop_
_entity_poly.entity_id
_entity_poly.type
_entity_poly.pdbx_seq_one_letter_code
_entity_poly.pdbx_strand_id
1 'polypeptide(L)'
;MRIGPVVIGLLALAALAGCSGSTYPTSGGSGGGGGGGGGSGGGGGAAGQIVVGNILFKSSHNESQNPAIDTIAVGSTVTWTWTATGSVPHSVQSQGSSSFPSSAILAGDGKTYSVTFNTPGTY
;
A
#
# COMPACT_ATOMS: atom_id res chain seq x y z
N MET A 1 42.96 40.39 24.68
CA MET A 1 42.45 39.02 24.81
C MET A 1 41.08 39.10 25.47
N ARG A 2 40.01 38.81 24.73
CA ARG A 2 38.64 38.76 25.24
C ARG A 2 38.04 37.43 24.78
N ILE A 3 37.61 36.67 25.78
CA ILE A 3 37.09 35.32 25.71
C ILE A 3 35.58 35.48 25.51
N GLY A 4 35.04 34.91 24.42
CA GLY A 4 33.60 34.93 24.09
C GLY A 4 33.06 33.50 24.00
N PRO A 5 31.80 33.27 24.37
CA PRO A 5 31.36 32.02 24.99
C PRO A 5 31.16 30.85 24.02
N VAL A 6 31.54 29.68 24.53
CA VAL A 6 31.23 28.35 23.99
C VAL A 6 29.70 28.16 23.97
N VAL A 7 29.10 28.11 22.78
CA VAL A 7 27.71 27.68 22.62
C VAL A 7 27.71 26.19 22.31
N ILE A 8 27.49 25.38 23.34
CA ILE A 8 27.17 23.96 23.25
C ILE A 8 25.74 23.86 22.68
N GLY A 9 25.65 23.63 21.37
CA GLY A 9 24.39 23.33 20.69
C GLY A 9 23.99 21.88 20.95
N LEU A 10 22.91 21.71 21.71
CA LEU A 10 22.29 20.45 22.08
C LEU A 10 21.90 19.63 20.83
N LEU A 11 22.48 18.44 20.67
CA LEU A 11 22.05 17.44 19.67
C LEU A 11 20.71 16.84 20.14
N ALA A 12 19.60 17.26 19.55
CA ALA A 12 18.30 16.62 19.79
C ALA A 12 18.14 15.42 18.84
N LEU A 13 18.33 14.22 19.38
CA LEU A 13 18.03 12.95 18.71
C LEU A 13 16.53 12.66 18.87
N ALA A 14 15.74 12.88 17.81
CA ALA A 14 14.33 12.52 17.81
C ALA A 14 14.18 11.01 17.50
N ALA A 15 14.00 10.20 18.54
CA ALA A 15 13.61 8.80 18.40
C ALA A 15 12.11 8.71 18.15
N LEU A 16 11.71 8.32 16.94
CA LEU A 16 10.33 7.99 16.61
C LEU A 16 9.99 6.60 17.18
N ALA A 17 9.47 6.57 18.40
CA ALA A 17 8.86 5.38 18.96
C ALA A 17 7.43 5.27 18.43
N GLY A 18 7.27 4.57 17.31
CA GLY A 18 5.98 4.10 16.82
C GLY A 18 5.48 2.95 17.69
N CYS A 19 4.30 3.12 18.30
CA CYS A 19 3.52 2.04 18.88
C CYS A 19 2.05 2.30 18.55
N SER A 20 1.61 1.83 17.38
CA SER A 20 0.19 1.67 17.08
C SER A 20 -0.32 0.49 17.90
N GLY A 21 -0.89 0.78 19.08
CA GLY A 21 -1.55 -0.20 19.92
C GLY A 21 -2.83 -0.71 19.26
N SER A 22 -2.77 -1.91 18.71
CA SER A 22 -3.93 -2.66 18.24
C SER A 22 -4.74 -3.13 19.47
N THR A 23 -5.72 -2.34 19.90
CA THR A 23 -6.69 -2.78 20.91
C THR A 23 -7.73 -3.68 20.25
N TYR A 24 -7.46 -4.98 20.21
CA TYR A 24 -8.52 -5.99 20.08
C TYR A 24 -9.41 -5.94 21.34
N PRO A 25 -10.74 -6.06 21.19
CA PRO A 25 -11.68 -5.57 22.19
C PRO A 25 -11.76 -6.50 23.41
N THR A 26 -11.70 -5.87 24.59
CA THR A 26 -12.27 -6.42 25.82
C THR A 26 -13.80 -6.41 25.66
N SER A 27 -14.41 -7.56 25.91
CA SER A 27 -15.85 -7.71 26.12
C SER A 27 -16.30 -6.84 27.28
N GLY A 28 -16.96 -5.72 26.98
CA GLY A 28 -17.66 -4.87 27.94
C GLY A 28 -18.93 -4.36 27.28
N GLY A 29 -20.09 -4.81 27.75
CA GLY A 29 -21.37 -4.56 27.13
C GLY A 29 -21.95 -3.16 27.38
N SER A 30 -22.95 -2.88 26.53
CA SER A 30 -24.13 -2.02 26.74
C SER A 30 -24.01 -0.54 26.37
N GLY A 31 -24.81 -0.17 25.35
CA GLY A 31 -25.13 1.20 24.91
C GLY A 31 -24.55 1.47 23.51
N GLY A 32 -25.27 1.91 22.50
CA GLY A 32 -26.65 2.34 22.33
C GLY A 32 -26.71 3.13 21.02
N GLY A 33 -27.76 2.92 20.21
CA GLY A 33 -28.27 3.89 19.23
C GLY A 33 -27.50 4.13 17.92
N GLY A 34 -28.27 4.28 16.84
CA GLY A 34 -27.91 5.15 15.71
C GLY A 34 -27.53 4.43 14.42
N GLY A 35 -28.39 4.55 13.41
CA GLY A 35 -28.19 3.96 12.09
C GLY A 35 -27.13 4.63 11.22
N GLY A 36 -26.83 3.94 10.11
CA GLY A 36 -25.93 4.31 9.02
C GLY A 36 -25.49 2.99 8.38
N GLY A 37 -25.87 2.61 7.17
CA GLY A 37 -25.84 3.42 5.96
C GLY A 37 -24.48 3.26 5.29
N GLY A 38 -24.39 2.34 4.33
CA GLY A 38 -23.36 2.36 3.28
C GLY A 38 -22.01 1.74 3.64
N GLY A 39 -21.66 0.68 2.92
CA GLY A 39 -20.36 0.05 3.04
C GLY A 39 -19.19 0.90 2.55
N SER A 40 -18.02 0.59 3.06
CA SER A 40 -16.73 0.62 2.37
C SER A 40 -15.72 0.06 3.38
N GLY A 41 -15.24 -1.16 3.12
CA GLY A 41 -14.04 -1.65 3.79
C GLY A 41 -12.91 -0.72 3.36
N GLY A 42 -12.60 0.27 4.20
CA GLY A 42 -11.46 1.14 3.99
C GLY A 42 -10.22 0.29 4.13
N GLY A 43 -9.58 -0.03 3.01
CA GLY A 43 -8.36 -0.80 3.06
C GLY A 43 -7.26 -0.01 3.77
N GLY A 44 -6.46 -0.73 4.56
CA GLY A 44 -5.42 -0.15 5.38
C GLY A 44 -4.07 0.00 4.68
N GLY A 45 -3.93 -0.47 3.44
CA GLY A 45 -2.68 -0.43 2.67
C GLY A 45 -2.46 0.89 1.93
N ALA A 46 -1.20 1.18 1.58
CA ALA A 46 -0.89 2.32 0.74
C ALA A 46 -1.43 2.13 -0.69
N ALA A 47 -1.93 3.22 -1.30
CA ALA A 47 -2.41 3.22 -2.67
C ALA A 47 -1.32 2.75 -3.65
N GLY A 48 -1.71 1.99 -4.66
CA GLY A 48 -0.79 1.44 -5.66
C GLY A 48 -0.03 0.19 -5.20
N GLN A 49 -0.38 -0.41 -4.06
CA GLN A 49 0.20 -1.68 -3.62
C GLN A 49 -0.70 -2.85 -4.00
N ILE A 50 -0.32 -3.60 -5.03
CA ILE A 50 -1.08 -4.73 -5.57
C ILE A 50 -0.37 -6.05 -5.24
N VAL A 51 -1.11 -7.00 -4.69
CA VAL A 51 -0.63 -8.37 -4.49
C VAL A 51 -0.96 -9.20 -5.73
N VAL A 52 0.05 -9.93 -6.22
CA VAL A 52 -0.09 -10.98 -7.23
C VAL A 52 0.00 -12.32 -6.53
N GLY A 53 -1.07 -13.10 -6.54
CA GLY A 53 -1.11 -14.45 -6.00
C GLY A 53 -1.51 -15.47 -7.06
N ASN A 54 -1.67 -16.72 -6.66
CA ASN A 54 -2.20 -17.74 -7.55
C ASN A 54 -3.66 -17.43 -7.89
N ILE A 55 -3.92 -17.04 -9.15
CA ILE A 55 -5.25 -16.66 -9.64
C ILE A 55 -5.81 -15.48 -8.81
N LEU A 56 -4.94 -14.55 -8.42
CA LEU A 56 -5.30 -13.42 -7.56
C LEU A 56 -4.58 -12.15 -7.99
N PHE A 57 -5.35 -11.09 -8.16
CA PHE A 57 -4.89 -9.73 -7.97
C PHE A 57 -5.67 -9.12 -6.80
N LYS A 58 -5.00 -8.48 -5.85
CA LYS A 58 -5.64 -7.75 -4.75
C LYS A 58 -5.04 -6.37 -4.56
N SER A 59 -5.87 -5.32 -4.48
CA SER A 59 -5.41 -4.01 -4.02
C SER A 59 -5.31 -4.02 -2.50
N SER A 60 -4.17 -3.60 -1.96
CA SER A 60 -3.99 -3.47 -0.50
C SER A 60 -4.71 -2.24 0.05
N HIS A 61 -4.92 -1.22 -0.77
CA HIS A 61 -5.55 0.05 -0.41
C HIS A 61 -7.08 -0.03 -0.40
N ASN A 62 -7.67 -0.74 -1.36
CA ASN A 62 -9.14 -0.87 -1.45
C ASN A 62 -9.66 -2.25 -1.03
N GLU A 63 -8.77 -3.21 -0.74
CA GLU A 63 -9.08 -4.63 -0.47
C GLU A 63 -9.87 -5.36 -1.55
N SER A 64 -10.09 -4.73 -2.70
CA SER A 64 -10.70 -5.32 -3.88
C SER A 64 -9.82 -6.42 -4.46
N GLN A 65 -10.46 -7.47 -4.97
CA GLN A 65 -9.79 -8.61 -5.56
C GLN A 65 -10.57 -9.14 -6.76
N ASN A 66 -9.84 -9.54 -7.81
CA ASN A 66 -10.38 -10.14 -9.05
C ASN A 66 -11.68 -9.47 -9.56
N PRO A 67 -11.67 -8.16 -9.90
CA PRO A 67 -10.48 -7.34 -10.17
C PRO A 67 -9.93 -6.59 -8.95
N ALA A 68 -8.61 -6.40 -8.91
CA ALA A 68 -7.99 -5.42 -8.02
C ALA A 68 -8.18 -4.02 -8.60
N ILE A 69 -8.99 -3.21 -7.93
CA ILE A 69 -9.27 -1.82 -8.29
C ILE A 69 -8.59 -0.90 -7.28
N ASP A 70 -7.73 -0.02 -7.76
CA ASP A 70 -7.04 1.00 -6.97
C ASP A 70 -7.17 2.38 -7.65
N THR A 71 -7.04 3.45 -6.87
CA THR A 71 -7.00 4.82 -7.37
C THR A 71 -5.80 5.52 -6.76
N ILE A 72 -4.89 5.97 -7.63
CA ILE A 72 -3.64 6.62 -7.25
C ILE A 72 -3.59 8.05 -7.79
N ALA A 73 -2.81 8.92 -7.15
CA ALA A 73 -2.52 10.23 -7.70
C ALA A 73 -1.62 10.12 -8.93
N VAL A 74 -1.79 11.01 -9.91
CA VAL A 74 -0.88 11.12 -11.06
C VAL A 74 0.55 11.34 -10.57
N GLY A 75 1.51 10.67 -11.20
CA GLY A 75 2.93 10.64 -10.80
C GLY A 75 3.25 9.59 -9.74
N SER A 76 2.25 8.86 -9.24
CA SER A 76 2.48 7.75 -8.30
C SER A 76 2.91 6.47 -9.02
N THR A 77 3.57 5.60 -8.27
CA THR A 77 3.98 4.26 -8.73
C THR A 77 3.03 3.20 -8.19
N VAL A 78 2.55 2.33 -9.08
CA VAL A 78 1.93 1.06 -8.69
C VAL A 78 3.01 0.00 -8.64
N THR A 79 3.02 -0.80 -7.57
CA THR A 79 3.90 -1.95 -7.39
C THR A 79 3.07 -3.21 -7.23
N TRP A 80 3.29 -4.17 -8.12
CA TRP A 80 2.76 -5.52 -8.05
C TRP A 80 3.78 -6.42 -7.36
N THR A 81 3.39 -7.10 -6.28
CA THR A 81 4.25 -7.98 -5.49
C THR A 81 3.73 -9.41 -5.49
N TRP A 82 4.55 -10.36 -5.94
CA TRP A 82 4.23 -11.78 -5.96
C TRP A 82 4.27 -12.31 -4.53
N THR A 83 3.15 -12.85 -4.05
CA THR A 83 3.01 -13.36 -2.68
C THR A 83 2.28 -14.69 -2.69
N ALA A 84 2.81 -15.67 -1.97
CA ALA A 84 2.26 -17.04 -1.90
C ALA A 84 2.01 -17.68 -3.29
N THR A 85 2.89 -17.38 -4.24
CA THR A 85 2.88 -17.92 -5.60
C THR A 85 3.73 -19.19 -5.73
N GLY A 86 4.69 -19.38 -4.82
CA GLY A 86 5.64 -20.49 -4.90
C GLY A 86 6.41 -20.46 -6.23
N SER A 87 6.52 -21.60 -6.91
CA SER A 87 7.18 -21.68 -8.23
C SER A 87 6.24 -21.45 -9.42
N VAL A 88 4.97 -21.11 -9.19
CA VAL A 88 4.01 -20.91 -10.28
C VAL A 88 4.28 -19.56 -10.96
N PRO A 89 4.56 -19.54 -12.27
CA PRO A 89 4.85 -18.31 -12.99
C PRO A 89 3.59 -17.50 -13.28
N HIS A 90 3.66 -16.18 -13.06
CA HIS A 90 2.60 -15.20 -13.41
C HIS A 90 3.18 -13.97 -14.10
N SER A 91 2.31 -13.17 -14.71
CA SER A 91 2.67 -11.87 -15.28
C SER A 91 1.55 -10.85 -15.08
N VAL A 92 1.90 -9.57 -15.13
CA VAL A 92 0.97 -8.45 -15.22
C VAL A 92 0.90 -8.03 -16.69
N GLN A 93 -0.30 -8.04 -17.25
CA GLN A 93 -0.53 -7.60 -18.64
C GLN A 93 -1.38 -6.35 -18.63
N SER A 94 -0.88 -5.28 -19.26
CA SER A 94 -1.71 -4.11 -19.54
C SER A 94 -2.66 -4.43 -20.69
N GLN A 95 -3.93 -4.10 -20.50
CA GLN A 95 -5.00 -4.40 -21.46
C GLN A 95 -5.76 -3.11 -21.79
N GLY A 96 -6.29 -3.01 -23.01
CA GLY A 96 -7.02 -1.81 -23.45
C GLY A 96 -6.14 -0.76 -24.14
N SER A 97 -6.72 0.41 -24.41
CA SER A 97 -6.09 1.48 -25.18
C SER A 97 -5.14 2.35 -24.35
N SER A 98 -5.50 2.65 -23.10
CA SER A 98 -4.60 3.24 -22.11
C SER A 98 -3.68 2.15 -21.60
N SER A 99 -2.42 2.14 -22.05
CA SER A 99 -1.50 1.05 -21.75
C SER A 99 -0.29 1.49 -20.93
N PHE A 100 0.24 0.53 -20.18
CA PHE A 100 1.55 0.57 -19.56
C PHE A 100 2.36 -0.66 -20.03
N PRO A 101 3.70 -0.67 -19.88
CA PRO A 101 4.47 -1.85 -20.24
C PRO A 101 3.96 -3.10 -19.49
N SER A 102 3.89 -4.26 -20.13
CA SER A 102 3.61 -5.50 -19.39
C SER A 102 4.85 -5.96 -18.61
N SER A 103 4.65 -6.74 -17.55
CA SER A 103 5.76 -7.38 -16.84
C SER A 103 6.33 -8.56 -17.66
N ALA A 104 7.57 -8.96 -17.34
CA ALA A 104 8.04 -10.29 -17.66
C ALA A 104 7.21 -11.37 -16.92
N ILE A 105 7.38 -12.63 -17.32
CA ILE A 105 6.90 -13.76 -16.53
C ILE A 105 7.83 -13.93 -15.33
N LEU A 106 7.28 -13.83 -14.13
CA LEU A 106 8.01 -13.93 -12.86
C LEU A 106 7.44 -15.08 -12.03
N ALA A 107 8.32 -15.78 -11.32
CA ALA A 107 7.98 -16.83 -10.38
C ALA A 107 8.74 -16.61 -9.07
N GLY A 108 8.16 -17.07 -7.96
CA GLY A 108 8.71 -16.89 -6.62
C GLY A 108 8.08 -15.71 -5.88
N ASP A 109 8.03 -15.85 -4.56
CA ASP A 109 7.52 -14.82 -3.66
C ASP A 109 8.54 -13.66 -3.55
N GLY A 110 8.01 -12.45 -3.32
CA GLY A 110 8.79 -11.22 -3.20
C GLY A 110 9.29 -10.65 -4.52
N LYS A 111 8.94 -11.24 -5.68
CA LYS A 111 9.18 -10.60 -6.97
C LYS A 111 8.30 -9.37 -7.11
N THR A 112 8.81 -8.34 -7.77
CA THR A 112 8.11 -7.07 -7.93
C THR A 112 8.14 -6.58 -9.37
N TYR A 113 7.06 -5.93 -9.78
CA TYR A 113 6.97 -5.15 -11.01
C TYR A 113 6.39 -3.78 -10.65
N SER A 114 6.92 -2.69 -11.21
CA SER A 114 6.50 -1.33 -10.86
C SER A 114 6.33 -0.44 -12.08
N VAL A 115 5.30 0.40 -12.06
CA VAL A 115 4.99 1.38 -13.12
C VAL A 115 4.58 2.70 -12.49
N THR A 116 5.15 3.80 -12.99
CA THR A 116 4.72 5.15 -12.64
C THR A 116 3.72 5.68 -13.66
N PHE A 117 2.55 6.10 -13.18
CA PHE A 117 1.46 6.59 -14.01
C PHE A 117 1.46 8.12 -14.06
N ASN A 118 2.10 8.69 -15.09
CA ASN A 118 2.27 10.14 -15.25
C ASN A 118 1.10 10.83 -15.99
N THR A 119 0.15 10.05 -16.49
CA THR A 119 -1.02 10.56 -17.22
C THR A 119 -2.28 10.08 -16.49
N PRO A 120 -3.29 10.93 -16.29
CA PRO A 120 -4.56 10.49 -15.71
C PRO A 120 -5.28 9.54 -16.66
N GLY A 121 -5.92 8.51 -16.10
CA GLY A 121 -6.70 7.54 -16.87
C GLY A 121 -7.07 6.30 -16.08
N THR A 122 -7.85 5.43 -16.72
CA THR A 122 -8.08 4.05 -16.30
C THR A 122 -7.21 3.15 -17.17
N TYR A 123 -6.47 2.25 -16.52
CA TYR A 123 -5.45 1.37 -17.08
C TYR A 123 -5.72 -0.09 -16.72
#